data_AF-A0A831JHP4-F1
#
_entry.id   AF-A0A831JHP4-F1
#
_cell.length_a   1.000
_cell.length_b   1.000
_cell.length_c   1.000
_cell.angle_alpha   90.00
_cell.angle_beta   90.00
_cell.angle_gamma   90.00
#
_symmetry.space_group_name_H-M   'P 1'
#
loop_
_entity.id
_entity.type
_entity.pdbx_description
1 polymer ?
#
loop_
_entity_poly.entity_id
_entity_poly.type
_entity_poly.pdbx_seq_one_letter_code
_entity_poly.pdbx_strand_id
1 'polypeptide(L)'
;MSLENPNSDREELIRAVLEYGNRLIESSMEMISVLPFEIKGEKFTLVYGIFPRESGNVWVRVGLFNDYQGAKLENGSSFNVGEISMTRLMFNLESSSVHGEFGTDEKYEGRGFGSALLYLRDGIIKDIIKKYKDKFSSSLLRSEIADNSRAQSENRQHDGLTTFLAKKMGYTKEGEKLVKDYII
;
A
#
# COMPACT_ATOMS: atom_id res chain seq x y z
N MET A 1 -13.22 34.77 2.17
CA MET A 1 -12.22 33.69 2.27
C MET A 1 -12.91 32.53 2.95
N SER A 2 -13.28 31.50 2.19
CA SER A 2 -13.85 30.27 2.75
C SER A 2 -12.75 29.55 3.53
N LEU A 3 -13.00 29.29 4.81
CA LEU A 3 -12.18 28.40 5.61
C LEU A 3 -12.38 26.98 5.05
N GLU A 4 -11.49 26.55 4.16
CA GLU A 4 -11.41 25.14 3.80
C GLU A 4 -11.15 24.34 5.08
N ASN A 5 -11.99 23.33 5.32
CA ASN A 5 -11.85 22.47 6.49
C ASN A 5 -10.73 21.47 6.20
N PRO A 6 -9.57 21.54 6.89
CA PRO A 6 -8.41 20.70 6.57
C PRO A 6 -8.69 19.20 6.70
N ASN A 7 -9.72 18.80 7.45
CA ASN A 7 -10.17 17.41 7.50
C ASN A 7 -10.90 16.97 6.22
N SER A 8 -11.64 17.88 5.57
CA SER A 8 -12.32 17.62 4.29
C SER A 8 -11.31 17.37 3.17
N ASP A 9 -10.23 18.16 3.13
CA ASP A 9 -9.20 18.03 2.09
C ASP A 9 -8.42 16.73 2.21
N ARG A 10 -8.08 16.36 3.45
CA ARG A 10 -7.43 15.08 3.74
C ARG A 10 -8.32 13.89 3.36
N GLU A 11 -9.61 13.91 3.68
CA GLU A 11 -10.52 12.83 3.31
C GLU A 11 -10.70 12.71 1.81
N GLU A 12 -10.77 13.83 1.10
CA GLU A 12 -10.88 13.86 -0.36
C GLU A 12 -9.63 13.28 -1.03
N LEU A 13 -8.43 13.66 -0.56
CA LEU A 13 -7.16 13.07 -1.00
C LEU A 13 -7.12 11.55 -0.79
N ILE A 14 -7.53 11.09 0.39
CA ILE A 14 -7.59 9.65 0.70
C ILE A 14 -8.55 8.95 -0.27
N ARG A 15 -9.77 9.47 -0.45
CA ARG A 15 -10.79 8.86 -1.32
C ARG A 15 -10.30 8.75 -2.76
N ALA A 16 -9.73 9.82 -3.30
CA ALA A 16 -9.23 9.81 -4.66
C ALA A 16 -8.06 8.83 -4.83
N VAL A 17 -7.08 8.81 -3.93
CA VAL A 17 -5.96 7.84 -4.01
C VAL A 17 -6.47 6.40 -3.95
N LEU A 18 -7.51 6.12 -3.15
CA LEU A 18 -8.14 4.80 -3.11
C LEU A 18 -8.88 4.46 -4.40
N GLU A 19 -9.64 5.40 -4.95
CA GLU A 19 -10.38 5.21 -6.19
C GLU A 19 -9.42 4.93 -7.36
N TYR A 20 -8.44 5.82 -7.58
CA TYR A 20 -7.47 5.67 -8.65
C TYR A 20 -6.55 4.47 -8.41
N GLY A 21 -6.18 4.17 -7.16
CA GLY A 21 -5.38 3.01 -6.80
C GLY A 21 -6.09 1.68 -7.10
N ASN A 22 -7.36 1.54 -6.72
CA ASN A 22 -8.13 0.34 -7.04
C ASN A 22 -8.33 0.19 -8.55
N ARG A 23 -8.66 1.27 -9.27
CA ARG A 23 -8.73 1.26 -10.74
C ARG A 23 -7.43 0.80 -11.37
N LEU A 24 -6.29 1.28 -10.88
CA LEU A 24 -4.97 0.89 -11.37
C LEU A 24 -4.69 -0.60 -11.14
N ILE A 25 -5.03 -1.14 -9.97
CA ILE A 25 -4.85 -2.55 -9.63
C ILE A 25 -5.77 -3.43 -10.50
N GLU A 26 -7.05 -3.09 -10.61
CA GLU A 26 -8.05 -3.88 -11.35
C GLU A 26 -7.82 -3.90 -12.86
N SER A 27 -7.29 -2.81 -13.42
CA SER A 27 -6.99 -2.69 -14.85
C SER A 27 -5.59 -3.17 -15.23
N SER A 28 -4.75 -3.54 -14.25
CA SER A 28 -3.37 -3.96 -14.50
C SER A 28 -3.33 -5.34 -15.16
N MET A 29 -3.19 -5.32 -16.49
CA MET A 29 -2.84 -6.51 -17.30
C MET A 29 -1.32 -6.67 -17.45
N GLU A 30 -0.57 -5.61 -17.20
CA GLU A 30 0.88 -5.53 -17.40
C GLU A 30 1.66 -5.63 -16.09
N MET A 31 2.96 -5.94 -16.17
CA MET A 31 3.83 -5.98 -14.98
C MET A 31 4.01 -4.60 -14.34
N ILE A 32 3.89 -3.52 -15.11
CA ILE A 32 3.92 -2.15 -14.61
C ILE A 32 2.72 -1.42 -15.19
N SER A 33 1.96 -0.71 -14.37
CA SER A 33 0.82 0.10 -14.78
C SER A 33 0.96 1.49 -14.16
N VAL A 34 0.59 2.52 -14.92
CA VAL A 34 0.75 3.93 -14.52
C VAL A 34 -0.58 4.65 -14.72
N LEU A 35 -1.01 5.43 -13.72
CA LEU A 35 -2.23 6.22 -13.78
C LEU A 35 -2.00 7.63 -13.22
N PRO A 36 -1.96 8.65 -14.10
CA PRO A 36 -1.98 10.04 -13.67
C PRO A 36 -3.40 10.47 -13.26
N PHE A 37 -3.49 11.37 -12.29
CA PHE A 37 -4.74 11.99 -11.84
C PHE A 37 -4.47 13.36 -11.21
N GLU A 38 -5.53 14.14 -11.01
CA GLU A 38 -5.45 15.50 -10.45
C GLU A 38 -6.48 15.66 -9.34
N ILE A 39 -6.09 16.31 -8.24
CA ILE A 39 -6.97 16.68 -7.12
C ILE A 39 -6.71 18.14 -6.79
N LYS A 40 -7.71 19.00 -6.93
CA LYS A 40 -7.62 20.44 -6.61
C LYS A 40 -6.43 21.16 -7.27
N GLY A 41 -6.07 20.78 -8.50
CA GLY A 41 -4.92 21.37 -9.20
C GLY A 41 -3.57 20.75 -8.87
N GLU A 42 -3.46 19.89 -7.85
CA GLU A 42 -2.27 19.08 -7.61
C GLU A 42 -2.31 17.82 -8.50
N LYS A 43 -1.24 17.60 -9.26
CA LYS A 43 -1.11 16.45 -10.16
C LYS A 43 -0.34 15.33 -9.48
N PHE A 44 -0.87 14.13 -9.59
CA PHE A 44 -0.28 12.93 -9.02
C PHE A 44 -0.17 11.84 -10.08
N THR A 45 0.76 10.92 -9.85
CA THR A 45 0.87 9.69 -10.63
C THR A 45 0.95 8.50 -9.69
N LEU A 46 0.05 7.53 -9.85
CA LEU A 46 0.18 6.22 -9.22
C LEU A 46 0.89 5.26 -10.17
N VAL A 47 1.82 4.49 -9.64
CA VAL A 47 2.52 3.43 -10.37
C VAL A 47 2.37 2.13 -9.59
N TYR A 48 1.85 1.10 -10.25
CA TYR A 48 1.71 -0.25 -9.72
C TYR A 48 2.68 -1.16 -10.46
N GLY A 49 3.51 -1.91 -9.74
CA GLY A 49 4.49 -2.81 -10.33
C GLY A 49 4.50 -4.18 -9.65
N ILE A 50 4.57 -5.24 -10.45
CA ILE A 50 4.71 -6.64 -10.04
C ILE A 50 6.06 -7.15 -10.58
N PHE A 51 6.90 -7.65 -9.69
CA PHE A 51 8.27 -8.07 -9.96
C PHE A 51 8.48 -9.51 -9.46
N PRO A 52 8.17 -10.52 -10.30
CA PRO A 52 8.44 -11.92 -9.98
C PRO A 52 9.94 -12.19 -9.83
N ARG A 53 10.30 -13.11 -8.93
CA ARG A 53 11.66 -13.60 -8.73
C ARG A 53 11.70 -15.11 -8.92
N GLU A 54 12.85 -15.63 -9.34
CA GLU A 54 13.05 -17.07 -9.54
C GLU A 54 12.89 -17.87 -8.25
N SER A 55 13.11 -17.26 -7.08
CA SER A 55 13.01 -17.88 -5.76
C SER A 55 11.58 -18.13 -5.26
N GLY A 56 10.57 -18.15 -6.14
CA GLY A 56 9.16 -18.26 -5.75
C GLY A 56 8.59 -17.02 -5.03
N ASN A 57 9.35 -15.93 -4.95
CA ASN A 57 8.92 -14.67 -4.36
C ASN A 57 8.37 -13.71 -5.43
N VAL A 58 7.34 -12.95 -5.09
CA VAL A 58 6.79 -11.89 -5.95
C VAL A 58 6.80 -10.58 -5.16
N TRP A 59 7.57 -9.61 -5.65
CA TRP A 59 7.55 -8.26 -5.09
C TRP A 59 6.49 -7.44 -5.79
N VAL A 60 5.74 -6.66 -5.02
CA VAL A 60 4.69 -5.81 -5.54
C VAL A 60 4.78 -4.44 -4.90
N ARG A 61 4.58 -3.40 -5.68
CA ARG A 61 4.70 -2.03 -5.19
C ARG A 61 3.64 -1.13 -5.81
N VAL A 62 3.01 -0.32 -4.98
CA VAL A 62 2.25 0.87 -5.40
C VAL A 62 3.00 2.10 -4.89
N GLY A 63 3.45 2.94 -5.81
CA GLY A 63 4.08 4.22 -5.51
C GLY A 63 3.18 5.37 -5.95
N LEU A 64 3.04 6.38 -5.10
CA LEU A 64 2.40 7.66 -5.42
C LEU A 64 3.50 8.70 -5.64
N PHE A 65 3.40 9.46 -6.73
CA PHE A 65 4.37 10.49 -7.12
C PHE A 65 3.65 11.83 -7.28
N ASN A 66 4.33 12.94 -6.94
CA ASN A 66 3.81 14.29 -7.17
C ASN A 66 4.39 14.87 -8.49
N ASP A 67 3.50 15.17 -9.44
CA ASP A 67 3.77 15.84 -10.73
C ASP A 67 4.98 15.31 -11.53
N TYR A 68 5.31 14.02 -11.37
CA TYR A 68 6.52 13.47 -11.97
C TYR A 68 6.20 12.77 -13.31
N GLN A 69 6.45 13.48 -14.41
CA GLN A 69 6.31 12.98 -15.79
C GLN A 69 7.20 11.75 -16.10
N GLY A 70 8.12 11.40 -15.21
CA GLY A 70 9.01 10.24 -15.31
C GLY A 70 8.73 9.14 -14.28
N ALA A 71 7.55 9.11 -13.64
CA ALA A 71 7.24 8.17 -12.55
C ALA A 71 7.48 6.72 -12.96
N LYS A 72 8.50 6.12 -12.34
CA LYS A 72 8.95 4.76 -12.59
C LYS A 72 9.35 4.12 -11.27
N LEU A 73 9.06 2.84 -11.17
CA LEU A 73 9.58 2.00 -10.10
C LEU A 73 10.91 1.42 -10.59
N GLU A 74 11.99 2.16 -10.37
CA GLU A 74 13.35 1.71 -10.71
C GLU A 74 13.89 0.75 -9.66
N ASN A 75 13.48 0.95 -8.40
CA ASN A 75 13.79 0.07 -7.29
C ASN A 75 12.51 -0.49 -6.65
N GLY A 76 12.43 -1.83 -6.58
CA GLY A 76 11.40 -2.51 -5.81
C GLY A 76 11.57 -2.27 -4.31
N SER A 77 12.79 -2.09 -3.81
CA SER A 77 13.16 -2.18 -2.38
C SER A 77 13.54 -0.86 -1.67
N SER A 78 13.44 0.31 -2.32
CA SER A 78 13.66 1.61 -1.68
C SER A 78 12.67 2.65 -2.22
N PHE A 79 12.57 3.81 -1.57
CA PHE A 79 11.87 4.96 -2.17
C PHE A 79 12.51 5.34 -3.50
N ASN A 80 11.67 5.62 -4.50
CA ASN A 80 12.09 6.12 -5.80
C ASN A 80 12.11 7.66 -5.79
N VAL A 81 12.90 8.24 -6.69
CA VAL A 81 12.97 9.71 -6.82
C VAL A 81 11.58 10.26 -7.18
N GLY A 82 11.09 11.20 -6.37
CA GLY A 82 9.77 11.82 -6.55
C GLY A 82 8.59 11.01 -6.00
N GLU A 83 8.82 9.84 -5.41
CA GLU A 83 7.78 9.04 -4.76
C GLU A 83 7.46 9.65 -3.38
N ILE A 84 6.23 10.07 -3.18
CA ILE A 84 5.77 10.75 -1.95
C ILE A 84 5.18 9.77 -0.93
N SER A 85 4.66 8.63 -1.39
CA SER A 85 4.13 7.58 -0.53
C SER A 85 4.17 6.25 -1.26
N MET A 86 4.38 5.16 -0.52
CA MET A 86 4.50 3.84 -1.11
C MET A 86 3.91 2.74 -0.23
N THR A 87 3.44 1.68 -0.86
CA THR A 87 3.20 0.37 -0.25
C THR A 87 3.95 -0.68 -1.03
N ARG A 88 4.77 -1.46 -0.33
CA ARG A 88 5.55 -2.56 -0.90
C ARG A 88 5.22 -3.86 -0.19
N LEU A 89 4.86 -4.87 -0.96
CA LEU A 89 4.56 -6.22 -0.50
C LEU A 89 5.54 -7.23 -1.11
N MET A 90 5.95 -8.21 -0.32
CA MET A 90 6.68 -9.39 -0.75
C MET A 90 5.82 -10.60 -0.45
N PHE A 91 5.39 -11.28 -1.52
CA PHE A 91 4.67 -12.53 -1.45
C PHE A 91 5.67 -13.68 -1.58
N ASN A 92 5.63 -14.61 -0.63
CA ASN A 92 6.28 -15.90 -0.77
C ASN A 92 5.19 -16.92 -1.12
N LEU A 93 5.22 -17.42 -2.36
CA LEU A 93 4.22 -18.34 -2.86
C LEU A 93 4.35 -19.74 -2.22
N GLU A 94 5.57 -20.15 -1.87
CA GLU A 94 5.87 -21.45 -1.28
C GLU A 94 5.49 -21.54 0.21
N SER A 95 5.64 -20.46 0.97
CA SER A 95 5.15 -20.39 2.36
C SER A 95 3.75 -19.80 2.47
N SER A 96 3.15 -19.41 1.35
CA SER A 96 1.85 -18.72 1.29
C SER A 96 1.75 -17.58 2.31
N SER A 97 2.75 -16.69 2.29
CA SER A 97 2.78 -15.52 3.18
C SER A 97 3.03 -14.23 2.41
N VAL A 98 2.56 -13.12 2.97
CA VAL A 98 2.86 -11.77 2.48
C VAL A 98 3.31 -10.86 3.60
N HIS A 99 4.48 -10.27 3.41
CA HIS A 99 5.05 -9.26 4.28
C HIS A 99 5.09 -7.94 3.54
N GLY A 100 5.01 -6.81 4.25
CA GLY A 100 5.11 -5.54 3.56
C GLY A 100 5.43 -4.38 4.45
N GLU A 101 5.79 -3.29 3.80
CA GLU A 101 6.06 -2.00 4.39
C GLU A 101 5.25 -0.92 3.68
N PHE A 102 5.01 0.16 4.40
CA PHE A 102 4.44 1.38 3.88
C PHE A 102 5.34 2.53 4.32
N GLY A 103 5.50 3.51 3.45
CA GLY A 103 6.27 4.71 3.74
C GLY A 103 5.56 5.93 3.22
N THR A 104 5.81 7.08 3.85
CA THR A 104 5.46 8.39 3.32
C THR A 104 6.66 9.30 3.50
N ASP A 105 6.99 10.11 2.50
CA ASP A 105 8.02 11.14 2.63
C ASP A 105 7.63 12.13 3.74
N GLU A 106 8.60 12.54 4.57
CA GLU A 106 8.36 13.37 5.76
C GLU A 106 7.59 14.66 5.45
N LYS A 107 7.78 15.24 4.26
CA LYS A 107 7.08 16.48 3.84
C LYS A 107 5.59 16.26 3.58
N TYR A 108 5.18 15.00 3.39
CA TYR A 108 3.81 14.61 3.07
C TYR A 108 3.13 13.83 4.20
N GLU A 109 3.81 13.65 5.35
CA GLU A 109 3.20 13.10 6.55
C GLU A 109 1.97 13.92 6.99
N GLY A 110 0.98 13.24 7.57
CA GLY A 110 -0.27 13.88 8.00
C GLY A 110 -1.29 14.17 6.90
N ARG A 111 -0.91 14.11 5.61
CA ARG A 111 -1.83 14.32 4.46
C ARG A 111 -2.73 13.12 4.15
N GLY A 112 -2.52 11.98 4.80
CA GLY A 112 -3.36 10.78 4.66
C GLY A 112 -2.93 9.78 3.58
N PHE A 113 -1.90 10.07 2.79
CA PHE A 113 -1.43 9.18 1.72
C PHE A 113 -1.01 7.80 2.21
N GLY A 114 -0.23 7.70 3.30
CA GLY A 114 0.14 6.41 3.89
C GLY A 114 -1.07 5.58 4.33
N SER A 115 -2.12 6.23 4.85
CA SER A 115 -3.38 5.56 5.19
C SER A 115 -4.11 5.04 3.96
N ALA A 116 -4.17 5.85 2.89
CA ALA A 116 -4.78 5.44 1.63
C ALA A 116 -4.05 4.24 1.01
N LEU A 117 -2.72 4.25 0.98
CA LEU A 117 -1.95 3.14 0.41
C LEU A 117 -2.02 1.87 1.28
N LEU A 118 -2.13 1.99 2.61
CA LEU A 118 -2.41 0.85 3.48
C LEU A 118 -3.72 0.15 3.09
N TYR A 119 -4.78 0.91 2.79
CA TYR A 119 -6.06 0.36 2.35
C TYR A 119 -5.98 -0.33 0.98
N LEU A 120 -5.08 0.11 0.09
CA LEU A 120 -4.85 -0.59 -1.19
C LEU A 120 -4.23 -1.97 -1.00
N ARG A 121 -3.65 -2.29 0.17
CA ARG A 121 -3.06 -3.61 0.46
C ARG A 121 -4.01 -4.76 0.17
N ASP A 122 -5.28 -4.64 0.57
CA ASP A 122 -6.30 -5.67 0.34
C ASP A 122 -6.52 -5.89 -1.17
N GLY A 123 -6.56 -4.81 -1.96
CA GLY A 123 -6.70 -4.87 -3.41
C GLY A 123 -5.51 -5.55 -4.07
N ILE A 124 -4.29 -5.19 -3.66
CA ILE A 124 -3.04 -5.80 -4.16
C ILE A 124 -3.01 -7.29 -3.86
N ILE A 125 -3.33 -7.69 -2.62
CA ILE A 125 -3.33 -9.11 -2.22
C ILE A 125 -4.31 -9.91 -3.08
N LYS A 126 -5.53 -9.40 -3.27
CA LYS A 126 -6.54 -10.06 -4.11
C LYS A 126 -6.10 -10.17 -5.58
N ASP A 127 -5.44 -9.15 -6.13
CA ASP A 127 -4.90 -9.20 -7.49
C ASP A 127 -3.81 -10.28 -7.63
N ILE A 128 -2.89 -10.37 -6.67
CA ILE A 128 -1.84 -11.39 -6.69
C ILE A 128 -2.39 -12.79 -6.50
N ILE A 129 -3.35 -12.98 -5.60
CA ILE A 129 -4.07 -14.25 -5.47
C ILE A 129 -4.67 -14.64 -6.82
N LYS A 130 -5.42 -13.73 -7.48
CA LYS A 130 -6.01 -14.01 -8.79
C LYS A 130 -4.98 -14.40 -9.86
N LYS A 131 -3.83 -13.71 -9.91
CA LYS A 131 -2.78 -13.92 -10.92
C LYS A 131 -1.89 -15.15 -10.65
N TYR A 132 -1.72 -15.52 -9.38
CA TYR A 132 -0.76 -16.56 -8.94
C TYR A 132 -1.40 -17.70 -8.14
N LYS A 133 -2.74 -17.81 -8.11
CA LYS A 133 -3.48 -18.82 -7.32
C LYS A 133 -2.90 -20.23 -7.41
N ASP A 134 -2.54 -20.68 -8.60
CA ASP A 134 -2.09 -22.05 -8.88
C ASP A 134 -0.62 -22.29 -8.47
N LYS A 135 0.08 -21.24 -8.03
CA LYS A 135 1.47 -21.30 -7.57
C LYS A 135 1.61 -21.26 -6.06
N PHE A 136 0.52 -21.00 -5.33
CA PHE A 136 0.55 -21.04 -3.87
C PHE A 136 0.56 -22.49 -3.37
N SER A 137 1.35 -22.73 -2.32
CA SER A 137 1.46 -24.06 -1.69
C SER A 137 0.29 -24.42 -0.76
N SER A 138 -0.53 -23.43 -0.40
CA SER A 138 -1.64 -23.53 0.55
C SER A 138 -2.90 -22.93 -0.05
N SER A 139 -4.06 -23.28 0.52
CA SER A 139 -5.34 -22.62 0.22
C SER A 139 -5.53 -21.32 0.99
N LEU A 140 -4.61 -20.97 1.89
CA LEU A 140 -4.62 -19.75 2.70
C LEU A 140 -3.32 -18.98 2.54
N LEU A 141 -3.44 -17.68 2.28
CA LEU A 141 -2.35 -16.70 2.30
C LEU A 141 -2.38 -15.91 3.62
N ARG A 142 -1.30 -15.96 4.39
CA ARG A 142 -1.17 -15.18 5.63
C ARG A 142 -0.51 -13.83 5.38
N SER A 143 -1.23 -12.74 5.65
CA SER A 143 -0.69 -11.39 5.59
C SER A 143 -0.26 -10.89 6.95
N GLU A 144 0.98 -10.42 7.04
CA GLU A 144 1.52 -9.82 8.25
C GLU A 144 1.89 -8.35 8.04
N ILE A 145 1.58 -7.54 9.05
CA ILE A 145 2.01 -6.15 9.18
C ILE A 145 2.76 -6.05 10.52
N ALA A 146 4.02 -5.62 10.46
CA ALA A 146 4.75 -5.25 11.66
C ALA A 146 4.19 -3.91 12.19
N ASP A 147 3.84 -3.86 13.47
CA ASP A 147 3.45 -2.60 14.12
C ASP A 147 4.71 -1.79 14.44
N ASN A 148 5.28 -1.14 13.41
CA ASN A 148 6.45 -0.28 13.56
C ASN A 148 6.05 1.18 13.84
N SER A 149 4.85 1.41 14.40
CA SER A 149 4.40 2.77 14.65
C SER A 149 5.32 3.45 15.67
N ARG A 150 5.74 4.70 15.41
CA ARG A 150 6.50 5.53 16.37
C ARG A 150 5.83 5.58 17.76
N ALA A 151 4.50 5.44 17.81
CA ALA A 151 3.72 5.33 19.04
C ALA A 151 4.15 4.14 19.93
N GLN A 152 4.48 2.99 19.34
CA GLN A 152 4.98 1.82 20.06
C GLN A 152 6.43 2.03 20.54
N SER A 153 7.31 2.60 19.71
CA SER A 153 8.70 2.88 20.12
C SER A 153 8.82 3.96 21.21
N GLU A 154 7.80 4.82 21.33
CA GLU A 154 7.74 5.91 22.31
C GLU A 154 6.84 5.60 23.53
N ASN A 155 6.41 4.35 23.72
CA ASN A 155 5.56 3.92 24.85
C ASN A 155 4.27 4.75 25.03
N ARG A 156 3.75 5.36 23.96
CA ARG A 156 2.48 6.09 24.02
C ARG A 156 1.34 5.07 23.98
N GLN A 157 0.47 5.08 25.00
CA GLN A 157 -0.62 4.08 25.19
C GLN A 157 -1.75 4.10 24.13
N HIS A 158 -1.56 4.79 23.01
CA HIS A 158 -2.54 4.82 21.94
C HIS A 158 -2.08 3.89 20.82
N ASP A 159 -2.94 2.94 20.44
CA ASP A 159 -2.79 2.18 19.21
C ASP A 159 -2.48 3.17 18.07
N GLY A 160 -1.35 2.99 17.40
CA GLY A 160 -0.95 3.86 16.30
C GLY A 160 -2.03 3.89 15.21
N LEU A 161 -2.07 4.96 14.41
CA LEU A 161 -3.03 5.11 13.32
C LEU A 161 -3.05 3.87 12.40
N THR A 162 -1.88 3.29 12.12
CA THR A 162 -1.73 2.02 11.38
C THR A 162 -2.51 0.87 12.03
N THR A 163 -2.34 0.66 13.33
CA THR A 163 -2.99 -0.42 14.10
C THR A 163 -4.50 -0.27 14.07
N PHE A 164 -5.00 0.96 14.25
CA PHE A 164 -6.42 1.27 14.14
C PHE A 164 -6.99 0.97 12.75
N LEU A 165 -6.29 1.41 11.70
CA LEU A 165 -6.72 1.18 10.31
C LEU A 165 -6.67 -0.30 9.94
N ALA A 166 -5.60 -1.02 10.29
CA ALA A 166 -5.47 -2.45 10.05
C ALA A 166 -6.57 -3.26 10.74
N LYS A 167 -6.90 -2.94 12.01
CA LYS A 167 -8.04 -3.55 12.71
C LYS A 167 -9.36 -3.32 11.97
N LYS A 168 -9.59 -2.11 11.44
CA LYS A 168 -10.77 -1.81 10.59
C LYS A 168 -10.79 -2.62 9.29
N MET A 169 -9.64 -3.03 8.78
CA MET A 169 -9.50 -3.90 7.61
C MET A 169 -9.63 -5.41 7.96
N GLY A 170 -9.90 -5.74 9.22
CA GLY A 170 -10.07 -7.12 9.68
C GLY A 170 -8.78 -7.82 10.11
N TYR A 171 -7.68 -7.08 10.33
CA TYR A 171 -6.49 -7.65 10.94
C TYR A 171 -6.67 -7.85 12.44
N THR A 172 -6.19 -8.98 12.95
CA THR A 172 -6.14 -9.30 14.38
C THR A 172 -4.72 -9.11 14.92
N LYS A 173 -4.57 -8.78 16.20
CA LYS A 173 -3.26 -8.63 16.84
C LYS A 173 -2.80 -9.98 17.38
N GLU A 174 -1.63 -10.44 16.94
CA GLU A 174 -0.96 -11.65 17.42
C GLU A 174 0.48 -11.29 17.83
N GLY A 175 0.72 -11.18 19.14
CA GLY A 175 1.98 -10.67 19.66
C GLY A 175 2.25 -9.22 19.21
N GLU A 176 3.39 -9.01 18.54
CA GLU A 176 3.81 -7.71 17.99
C GLU A 176 3.35 -7.48 16.54
N LYS A 177 2.61 -8.42 15.95
CA LYS A 177 2.18 -8.36 14.56
C LYS A 177 0.66 -8.20 14.44
N LEU A 178 0.25 -7.58 13.35
CA LEU A 178 -1.13 -7.56 12.89
C LEU A 178 -1.25 -8.55 11.73
N VAL A 179 -2.18 -9.49 11.84
CA VAL A 179 -2.30 -10.61 10.90
C VAL A 179 -3.70 -10.73 10.33
N LYS A 180 -3.79 -11.21 9.09
CA LYS A 180 -5.05 -11.52 8.39
C LYS A 180 -4.81 -12.62 7.39
N ASP A 181 -5.67 -13.63 7.38
CA ASP A 181 -5.60 -14.73 6.42
C ASP A 181 -6.58 -14.47 5.26
N TYR A 182 -6.14 -14.81 4.05
CA TYR A 182 -6.91 -14.69 2.81
C TYR A 182 -7.10 -16.06 2.20
N ILE A 183 -8.31 -16.34 1.71
CA ILE A 183 -8.60 -17.53 0.91
C ILE A 183 -8.03 -17.30 -0.49
N ILE A 184 -7.29 -18.30 -0.99
CA ILE A 184 -6.70 -18.31 -2.35
C ILE A 184 -7.69 -18.88 -3.37
#